data_AF-A0A8J3P4H5-F1
#
_entry.id   AF-A0A8J3P4H5-F1
#
_cell.length_a   1.000
_cell.length_b   1.000
_cell.length_c   1.000
_cell.angle_alpha   90.00
_cell.angle_beta   90.00
_cell.angle_gamma   90.00
#
_symmetry.space_group_name_H-M   'P 1'
#
loop_
_entity.id
_entity.type
_entity.pdbx_description
1 polymer ?
#
loop_
_entity_poly.entity_id
_entity_poly.type
_entity_poly.pdbx_seq_one_letter_code
_entity_poly.pdbx_strand_id
1 'polypeptide(L)'
;MRPETVRLLGIAATALALVGVTACGQLAPTASPLPPGATASAGTAASAGPVPTAEAGASAGPTAPTGSAAPGATPASKSAPACDAVLKARQTALAAIAPVAAVLAQPGRPHETLAKATNDLNTAYTAMHVGVAGAAELTADPQLKAKISAYQLAVEQAIVAVEGSDGEQAKLAAVIELPATRSAERAVVAACS
;
A
#
# COMPACT_ATOMS: atom_id res chain seq x y z
N MET A 1 -51.37 -27.28 4.62
CA MET A 1 -50.98 -26.79 5.97
C MET A 1 -49.49 -27.04 6.17
N ARG A 2 -48.64 -26.00 6.09
CA ARG A 2 -47.44 -25.89 6.95
C ARG A 2 -47.94 -25.33 8.31
N PRO A 3 -47.27 -25.46 9.48
CA PRO A 3 -45.81 -25.36 9.65
C PRO A 3 -45.20 -26.10 10.90
N GLU A 4 -43.90 -25.85 11.12
CA GLU A 4 -43.12 -25.95 12.39
C GLU A 4 -42.77 -27.38 12.90
N THR A 5 -41.66 -27.67 13.59
CA THR A 5 -40.90 -26.90 14.59
C THR A 5 -39.55 -27.65 14.78
N VAL A 6 -38.38 -27.04 14.54
CA VAL A 6 -37.44 -26.49 15.56
C VAL A 6 -36.27 -27.40 15.96
N ARG A 7 -35.08 -26.93 15.53
CA ARG A 7 -33.76 -26.73 16.20
C ARG A 7 -33.15 -27.76 17.16
N LEU A 8 -31.82 -27.60 17.24
CA LEU A 8 -30.85 -27.92 18.31
C LEU A 8 -30.15 -29.27 18.13
N LEU A 9 -28.82 -29.45 18.29
CA LEU A 9 -27.67 -28.63 18.70
C LEU A 9 -26.44 -29.55 18.61
N GLY A 10 -25.23 -29.04 18.36
CA GLY A 10 -23.96 -29.79 18.55
C GLY A 10 -22.87 -29.32 17.59
N ILE A 11 -22.03 -28.32 17.92
CA ILE A 11 -20.84 -28.33 18.81
C ILE A 11 -19.63 -29.10 18.23
N ALA A 12 -18.46 -28.46 18.34
CA ALA A 12 -17.06 -28.89 18.13
C ALA A 12 -16.49 -28.53 16.75
N ALA A 13 -15.63 -27.51 16.57
CA ALA A 13 -14.37 -27.15 17.23
C ALA A 13 -13.34 -28.29 17.24
N THR A 14 -12.50 -28.34 16.19
CA THR A 14 -11.16 -28.96 16.06
C THR A 14 -10.79 -28.92 14.57
N ALA A 15 -9.56 -28.72 14.09
CA ALA A 15 -8.29 -28.44 14.70
C ALA A 15 -7.38 -27.85 13.61
N LEU A 16 -6.45 -27.03 14.07
CA LEU A 16 -5.27 -26.52 13.39
C LEU A 16 -4.43 -27.67 12.83
N ALA A 17 -4.02 -27.60 11.56
CA ALA A 17 -2.90 -28.37 11.05
C ALA A 17 -2.04 -27.49 10.14
N LEU A 18 -1.07 -26.81 10.75
CA LEU A 18 0.12 -26.36 10.05
C LEU A 18 0.96 -27.60 9.75
N VAL A 19 1.17 -27.90 8.47
CA VAL A 19 2.27 -28.77 8.04
C VAL A 19 3.25 -27.90 7.28
N GLY A 20 4.39 -27.63 7.93
CA GLY A 20 5.55 -27.05 7.30
C GLY A 20 6.28 -28.09 6.46
N VAL A 21 6.71 -27.69 5.26
CA VAL A 21 7.76 -28.37 4.52
C VAL A 21 8.87 -27.36 4.30
N THR A 22 9.90 -27.47 5.13
CA THR A 22 11.22 -26.89 4.87
C THR A 22 11.97 -27.85 3.95
N ALA A 23 12.21 -27.43 2.70
CA ALA A 23 13.22 -28.05 1.85
C ALA A 23 14.17 -26.96 1.37
N CYS A 24 15.34 -26.93 2.01
CA CYS A 24 16.54 -26.32 1.46
C CYS A 24 16.85 -26.94 0.09
N GLY A 25 17.08 -26.10 -0.90
CA GLY A 25 17.58 -26.49 -2.22
C GLY A 25 18.42 -25.34 -2.77
N GLN A 26 19.69 -25.32 -2.37
CA GLN A 26 20.69 -24.38 -2.83
C GLN A 26 21.30 -24.87 -4.14
N LEU A 27 21.17 -24.10 -5.23
CA LEU A 27 22.00 -24.19 -6.42
C LEU A 27 22.22 -22.79 -7.04
N ALA A 28 23.42 -22.62 -7.58
CA ALA A 28 24.21 -21.41 -7.73
C ALA A 28 23.78 -20.40 -8.83
N PRO A 29 24.26 -19.14 -8.77
CA PRO A 29 24.03 -18.14 -9.81
C PRO A 29 24.86 -18.40 -11.07
N THR A 30 24.20 -18.50 -12.22
CA THR A 30 24.83 -18.44 -13.54
C THR A 30 25.16 -16.99 -13.87
N ALA A 31 26.44 -16.73 -14.13
CA ALA A 31 26.98 -15.45 -14.58
C ALA A 31 26.86 -15.26 -16.10
N SER A 32 26.90 -13.98 -16.49
CA SER A 32 27.27 -13.37 -17.79
C SER A 32 26.16 -13.03 -18.79
N PRO A 33 26.36 -12.03 -19.69
CA PRO A 33 27.29 -10.88 -19.67
C PRO A 33 26.61 -9.51 -19.95
N LEU A 34 27.33 -8.43 -19.60
CA LEU A 34 27.03 -7.02 -19.91
C LEU A 34 26.94 -6.74 -21.43
N PRO A 35 26.09 -5.80 -21.88
CA PRO A 35 26.34 -5.02 -23.09
C PRO A 35 27.19 -3.76 -22.78
N PRO A 36 28.05 -3.33 -23.72
CA PRO A 36 28.96 -2.19 -23.56
C PRO A 36 28.29 -0.85 -23.90
N GLY A 37 28.88 0.25 -23.40
CA GLY A 37 28.82 1.54 -24.10
C GLY A 37 28.30 2.72 -23.27
N ALA A 38 29.14 3.23 -22.36
CA ALA A 38 29.06 4.63 -21.96
C ALA A 38 29.77 5.48 -23.03
N THR A 39 29.02 6.33 -23.72
CA THR A 39 29.58 7.46 -24.47
C THR A 39 29.18 8.75 -23.77
N ALA A 40 30.17 9.39 -23.17
CA ALA A 40 30.11 10.77 -22.76
C ALA A 40 30.01 11.66 -24.01
N SER A 41 29.08 12.60 -24.01
CA SER A 41 29.11 13.74 -24.93
C SER A 41 29.48 14.99 -24.14
N ALA A 42 30.72 15.42 -24.35
CA ALA A 42 31.16 16.77 -24.10
C ALA A 42 30.54 17.69 -25.16
N GLY A 43 29.95 18.81 -24.73
CA GLY A 43 29.57 19.92 -25.58
C GLY A 43 29.99 21.21 -24.90
N THR A 44 31.05 21.83 -25.39
CA THR A 44 31.59 23.11 -24.92
C THR A 44 31.21 24.23 -25.89
N ALA A 45 30.93 25.40 -25.30
CA ALA A 45 31.00 26.78 -25.82
C ALA A 45 29.94 27.29 -26.81
N ALA A 46 29.27 28.39 -26.45
CA ALA A 46 29.63 29.72 -26.98
C ALA A 46 29.01 30.87 -26.15
N SER A 47 29.85 31.85 -25.85
CA SER A 47 29.58 33.12 -25.13
C SER A 47 28.64 34.07 -25.87
N ALA A 48 27.93 34.91 -25.11
CA ALA A 48 27.90 36.37 -25.26
C ALA A 48 27.21 37.02 -24.05
N GLY A 49 27.85 38.03 -23.45
CA GLY A 49 27.27 38.90 -22.41
C GLY A 49 26.27 39.94 -22.99
N PRO A 50 25.88 41.02 -22.27
CA PRO A 50 26.62 41.70 -21.20
C PRO A 50 25.84 41.95 -19.89
N VAL A 51 26.59 42.42 -18.88
CA VAL A 51 26.17 42.92 -17.56
C VAL A 51 25.58 44.35 -17.71
N PRO A 52 24.66 44.76 -16.81
CA PRO A 52 24.97 45.99 -16.08
C PRO A 52 24.72 45.91 -14.56
N THR A 53 25.56 46.69 -13.89
CA THR A 53 25.70 47.00 -12.46
C THR A 53 24.57 47.89 -11.93
N ALA A 54 24.14 47.68 -10.67
CA ALA A 54 23.62 48.70 -9.74
C ALA A 54 23.50 48.04 -8.34
N GLU A 55 24.41 48.30 -7.40
CA GLU A 55 24.40 49.38 -6.39
C GLU A 55 23.68 49.02 -5.08
N ALA A 56 24.35 49.37 -3.99
CA ALA A 56 24.03 49.07 -2.61
C ALA A 56 22.94 50.00 -2.05
N GLY A 57 22.22 49.51 -1.04
CA GLY A 57 21.34 50.32 -0.20
C GLY A 57 21.04 49.61 1.11
N ALA A 58 21.83 49.90 2.15
CA ALA A 58 21.49 49.61 3.54
C ALA A 58 20.74 50.80 4.15
N SER A 59 19.64 50.57 4.86
CA SER A 59 19.36 51.21 6.17
C SER A 59 17.97 50.87 6.75
N ALA A 60 17.98 50.78 8.09
CA ALA A 60 16.92 50.98 9.07
C ALA A 60 15.93 49.83 9.38
N GLY A 61 16.12 49.23 10.57
CA GLY A 61 15.05 48.55 11.31
C GLY A 61 13.99 49.53 11.84
N PRO A 62 12.92 49.05 12.50
CA PRO A 62 13.07 48.66 13.91
C PRO A 62 12.19 47.50 14.41
N THR A 63 12.48 47.07 15.65
CA THR A 63 11.61 46.39 16.62
C THR A 63 11.47 44.87 16.54
N ALA A 64 12.11 44.21 17.50
CA ALA A 64 11.84 42.82 17.89
C ALA A 64 10.44 42.71 18.54
N PRO A 65 9.67 41.64 18.27
CA PRO A 65 8.71 41.16 19.23
C PRO A 65 9.40 40.13 20.13
N THR A 66 9.52 40.55 21.38
CA THR A 66 9.49 39.79 22.63
C THR A 66 8.98 38.36 22.46
N GLY A 67 9.75 37.42 23.01
CA GLY A 67 9.40 36.00 23.05
C GLY A 67 8.01 35.77 23.62
N SER A 68 7.18 35.10 22.83
CA SER A 68 6.16 34.19 23.34
C SER A 68 6.70 32.79 23.16
N ALA A 69 6.92 32.09 24.28
CA ALA A 69 7.18 30.67 24.27
C ALA A 69 6.05 29.99 23.49
N ALA A 70 6.36 29.50 22.30
CA ALA A 70 5.50 28.53 21.64
C ALA A 70 5.33 27.36 22.64
N PRO A 71 4.10 26.86 22.88
CA PRO A 71 3.96 25.61 23.60
C PRO A 71 4.83 24.60 22.85
N GLY A 72 5.78 23.99 23.56
CA GLY A 72 6.72 23.05 22.98
C GLY A 72 5.94 22.04 22.16
N ALA A 73 6.05 22.13 20.84
CA ALA A 73 5.49 21.13 19.96
C ALA A 73 6.25 19.85 20.31
N THR A 74 5.57 18.97 21.05
CA THR A 74 5.99 17.58 21.22
C THR A 74 6.44 17.11 19.83
N PRO A 75 7.66 16.57 19.69
CA PRO A 75 8.11 16.09 18.39
C PRO A 75 7.02 15.14 17.88
N ALA A 76 6.41 15.49 16.75
CA ALA A 76 5.42 14.63 16.12
C ALA A 76 6.04 13.24 16.03
N SER A 77 5.35 12.26 16.60
CA SER A 77 5.87 10.89 16.64
C SER A 77 6.31 10.53 15.22
N LYS A 78 7.56 10.06 15.04
CA LYS A 78 8.14 9.73 13.72
C LYS A 78 7.36 8.63 12.97
N SER A 79 6.29 8.12 13.58
CA SER A 79 5.31 7.18 13.02
C SER A 79 4.05 7.86 12.45
N ALA A 80 3.67 9.06 12.90
CA ALA A 80 2.39 9.68 12.55
C ALA A 80 2.19 9.88 11.03
N PRO A 81 3.17 10.42 10.27
CA PRO A 81 3.00 10.59 8.82
C PRO A 81 2.84 9.27 8.07
N ALA A 82 3.57 8.22 8.47
CA ALA A 82 3.45 6.89 7.87
C ALA A 82 2.09 6.25 8.18
N CYS A 83 1.63 6.40 9.42
CA CYS A 83 0.33 5.90 9.84
C CYS A 83 -0.83 6.59 9.13
N ASP A 84 -0.80 7.92 9.03
CA ASP A 84 -1.78 8.68 8.26
C ASP A 84 -1.81 8.24 6.79
N ALA A 85 -0.64 8.04 6.19
CA ALA A 85 -0.52 7.59 4.80
C ALA A 85 -1.13 6.18 4.59
N VAL A 86 -0.81 5.20 5.43
CA VAL A 86 -1.40 3.85 5.33
C VAL A 86 -2.90 3.88 5.56
N LEU A 87 -3.38 4.60 6.59
CA LEU A 87 -4.80 4.67 6.91
C LEU A 87 -5.59 5.34 5.78
N LYS A 88 -5.04 6.38 5.16
CA LYS A 88 -5.62 7.02 3.98
C LYS A 88 -5.65 6.09 2.77
N ALA A 89 -4.53 5.43 2.45
CA ALA A 89 -4.47 4.47 1.33
C ALA A 89 -5.50 3.35 1.49
N ARG A 90 -5.61 2.81 2.72
CA ARG A 90 -6.63 1.83 3.10
C ARG A 90 -8.05 2.37 2.88
N GLN A 91 -8.36 3.57 3.39
CA GLN A 91 -9.69 4.14 3.27
C GLN A 91 -10.09 4.34 1.80
N THR A 92 -9.18 4.85 0.98
CA THR A 92 -9.38 5.00 -0.47
C THR A 92 -9.64 3.64 -1.14
N ALA A 93 -8.83 2.63 -0.82
CA ALA A 93 -9.01 1.29 -1.37
C ALA A 93 -10.36 0.68 -0.98
N LEU A 94 -10.76 0.77 0.28
CA LEU A 94 -12.06 0.25 0.74
C LEU A 94 -13.24 0.94 0.05
N ALA A 95 -13.15 2.26 -0.15
CA ALA A 95 -14.17 3.01 -0.89
C ALA A 95 -14.27 2.56 -2.36
N ALA A 96 -13.14 2.24 -2.99
CA ALA A 96 -13.09 1.72 -4.36
C ALA A 96 -13.56 0.26 -4.49
N ILE A 97 -13.26 -0.58 -3.49
CA ILE A 97 -13.63 -2.01 -3.47
C ILE A 97 -15.11 -2.20 -3.16
N ALA A 98 -15.71 -1.35 -2.32
CA ALA A 98 -17.10 -1.47 -1.90
C ALA A 98 -18.13 -1.66 -3.05
N PRO A 99 -18.13 -0.86 -4.13
CA PRO A 99 -19.03 -1.09 -5.25
C PRO A 99 -18.76 -2.42 -5.97
N VAL A 100 -17.50 -2.85 -6.06
CA VAL A 100 -17.15 -4.14 -6.67
C VAL A 100 -17.65 -5.31 -5.83
N ALA A 101 -17.49 -5.23 -4.50
CA ALA A 101 -18.03 -6.20 -3.56
C ALA A 101 -19.57 -6.32 -3.71
N ALA A 102 -20.27 -5.20 -3.86
CA ALA A 102 -21.71 -5.18 -4.08
C ALA A 102 -22.13 -5.84 -5.41
N VAL A 103 -21.33 -5.66 -6.47
CA VAL A 103 -21.53 -6.35 -7.76
C VAL A 103 -21.32 -7.87 -7.60
N LEU A 104 -20.24 -8.28 -6.94
CA LEU A 104 -19.87 -9.68 -6.76
C LEU A 104 -20.80 -10.43 -5.79
N ALA A 105 -21.52 -9.74 -4.92
CA ALA A 105 -22.51 -10.35 -4.04
C ALA A 105 -23.77 -10.84 -4.78
N GLN A 106 -24.01 -10.35 -5.99
CA GLN A 106 -25.20 -10.71 -6.75
C GLN A 106 -24.90 -11.91 -7.68
N PRO A 107 -25.67 -13.01 -7.61
CA PRO A 107 -25.39 -14.20 -8.39
C PRO A 107 -25.50 -13.96 -9.91
N GLY A 108 -24.82 -14.81 -10.69
CA GLY A 108 -24.98 -14.90 -12.15
C GLY A 108 -24.52 -13.66 -12.90
N ARG A 109 -23.43 -13.01 -12.46
CA ARG A 109 -22.89 -11.85 -13.19
C ARG A 109 -22.43 -12.27 -14.59
N PRO A 110 -22.71 -11.46 -15.63
CA PRO A 110 -22.19 -11.74 -16.97
C PRO A 110 -20.68 -11.53 -17.01
N HIS A 111 -20.01 -12.21 -17.93
CA HIS A 111 -18.54 -12.19 -18.07
C HIS A 111 -17.97 -10.78 -18.22
N GLU A 112 -18.63 -9.89 -18.96
CA GLU A 112 -18.21 -8.48 -19.11
C GLU A 112 -18.22 -7.72 -17.76
N THR A 113 -19.24 -7.95 -16.93
CA THR A 113 -19.29 -7.37 -15.58
C THR A 113 -18.19 -7.93 -14.68
N LEU A 114 -17.89 -9.21 -14.80
CA LEU A 114 -16.80 -9.84 -14.05
C LEU A 114 -15.43 -9.34 -14.50
N ALA A 115 -15.20 -9.19 -15.80
CA ALA A 115 -13.98 -8.59 -16.33
C ALA A 115 -13.78 -7.15 -15.85
N LYS A 116 -14.86 -6.35 -15.83
CA LYS A 116 -14.81 -5.01 -15.24
C LYS A 116 -14.49 -5.06 -13.75
N ALA A 117 -15.12 -5.96 -12.99
CA ALA A 117 -14.85 -6.13 -11.56
C ALA A 117 -13.39 -6.54 -11.28
N THR A 118 -12.81 -7.42 -12.11
CA THR A 118 -11.37 -7.77 -12.06
C THR A 118 -10.50 -6.53 -12.25
N ASN A 119 -10.76 -5.74 -13.29
CA ASN A 119 -9.98 -4.52 -13.57
C ASN A 119 -10.11 -3.47 -12.46
N ASP A 120 -11.32 -3.28 -11.93
CA ASP A 120 -11.57 -2.35 -10.83
C ASP A 120 -10.84 -2.80 -9.55
N LEU A 121 -10.87 -4.10 -9.22
CA LEU A 121 -10.12 -4.66 -8.08
C LEU A 121 -8.62 -4.53 -8.25
N ASN A 122 -8.08 -4.86 -9.43
CA ASN A 122 -6.66 -4.68 -9.72
C ASN A 122 -6.23 -3.21 -9.58
N THR A 123 -7.05 -2.29 -10.07
CA THR A 123 -6.80 -0.85 -9.93
C THR A 123 -6.79 -0.42 -8.47
N ALA A 124 -7.78 -0.86 -7.68
CA ALA A 124 -7.88 -0.52 -6.27
C ALA A 124 -6.70 -1.07 -5.46
N TYR A 125 -6.34 -2.35 -5.63
CA TYR A 125 -5.22 -2.96 -4.93
C TYR A 125 -3.87 -2.41 -5.39
N THR A 126 -3.70 -2.07 -6.67
CA THR A 126 -2.46 -1.42 -7.16
C THR A 126 -2.29 -0.03 -6.54
N ALA A 127 -3.34 0.78 -6.51
CA ALA A 127 -3.30 2.10 -5.87
C ALA A 127 -3.00 1.99 -4.37
N MET A 128 -3.61 1.00 -3.71
CA MET A 128 -3.35 0.68 -2.32
C MET A 128 -1.90 0.25 -2.08
N HIS A 129 -1.36 -0.63 -2.91
CA HIS A 129 0.03 -1.08 -2.85
C HIS A 129 1.01 0.09 -2.94
N VAL A 130 0.82 0.98 -3.92
CA VAL A 130 1.64 2.20 -4.09
C VAL A 130 1.55 3.10 -2.86
N GLY A 131 0.35 3.31 -2.31
CA GLY A 131 0.15 4.12 -1.10
C GLY A 131 0.83 3.53 0.13
N VAL A 132 0.73 2.22 0.33
CA VAL A 132 1.37 1.50 1.45
C VAL A 132 2.90 1.50 1.31
N ALA A 133 3.42 1.30 0.09
CA ALA A 133 4.85 1.38 -0.19
C ALA A 133 5.40 2.79 0.12
N GLY A 134 4.69 3.84 -0.31
CA GLY A 134 5.05 5.22 0.01
C GLY A 134 5.07 5.50 1.51
N ALA A 135 4.16 4.91 2.29
CA ALA A 135 4.13 5.07 3.73
C ALA A 135 5.33 4.44 4.46
N ALA A 136 5.88 3.34 3.93
CA ALA A 136 7.08 2.69 4.50
C ALA A 136 8.33 3.60 4.46
N GLU A 137 8.35 4.56 3.54
CA GLU A 137 9.42 5.54 3.39
C GLU A 137 9.26 6.75 4.33
N LEU A 138 8.11 6.89 4.98
CA LEU A 138 7.82 7.99 5.90
C LEU A 138 8.13 7.68 7.37
N THR A 139 8.59 6.46 7.68
CA THR A 139 8.92 6.08 9.05
C THR A 139 10.37 5.62 9.19
N ALA A 140 10.99 6.01 10.29
CA ALA A 140 12.29 5.50 10.73
C ALA A 140 12.16 4.39 11.79
N ASP A 141 10.94 4.02 12.21
CA ASP A 141 10.72 2.92 13.14
C ASP A 141 10.80 1.58 12.39
N PRO A 142 11.80 0.72 12.70
CA PRO A 142 11.97 -0.56 12.00
C PRO A 142 10.80 -1.52 12.24
N GLN A 143 10.12 -1.46 13.40
CA GLN A 143 8.98 -2.33 13.69
C GLN A 143 7.75 -1.91 12.89
N LEU A 144 7.47 -0.62 12.81
CA LEU A 144 6.41 -0.09 11.96
C LEU A 144 6.71 -0.37 10.48
N LYS A 145 7.93 -0.11 10.02
CA LYS A 145 8.34 -0.39 8.62
C LYS A 145 8.13 -1.87 8.26
N ALA A 146 8.53 -2.80 9.14
CA ALA A 146 8.32 -4.23 8.91
C ALA A 146 6.83 -4.60 8.77
N LYS A 147 5.95 -4.02 9.60
CA LYS A 147 4.50 -4.25 9.50
C LYS A 147 3.92 -3.67 8.20
N ILE A 148 4.35 -2.47 7.80
CA ILE A 148 3.92 -1.86 6.53
C ILE A 148 4.39 -2.71 5.35
N SER A 149 5.63 -3.20 5.34
CA SER A 149 6.12 -4.09 4.28
C SER A 149 5.38 -5.43 4.23
N ALA A 150 5.04 -6.02 5.39
CA ALA A 150 4.21 -7.22 5.42
C ALA A 150 2.80 -6.98 4.85
N TYR A 151 2.23 -5.79 5.10
CA TYR A 151 0.96 -5.39 4.51
C TYR A 151 1.07 -5.15 3.00
N GLN A 152 2.14 -4.50 2.54
CA GLN A 152 2.44 -4.31 1.12
C GLN A 152 2.50 -5.65 0.39
N LEU A 153 3.23 -6.63 0.94
CA LEU A 153 3.30 -7.99 0.37
C LEU A 153 1.93 -8.67 0.33
N ALA A 154 1.12 -8.55 1.40
CA ALA A 154 -0.22 -9.13 1.41
C ALA A 154 -1.13 -8.50 0.35
N VAL A 155 -0.99 -7.20 0.07
CA VAL A 155 -1.68 -6.52 -1.03
C VAL A 155 -1.19 -7.02 -2.39
N GLU A 156 0.11 -7.26 -2.59
CA GLU A 156 0.62 -7.89 -3.82
C GLU A 156 0.02 -9.27 -4.04
N GLN A 157 -0.08 -10.09 -2.99
CA GLN A 157 -0.74 -11.40 -3.10
C GLN A 157 -2.22 -11.28 -3.48
N ALA A 158 -2.91 -10.23 -3.02
CA ALA A 158 -4.27 -9.96 -3.45
C ALA A 158 -4.32 -9.61 -4.95
N ILE A 159 -3.41 -8.76 -5.46
CA ILE A 159 -3.31 -8.44 -6.90
C ILE A 159 -3.12 -9.72 -7.73
N VAL A 160 -2.14 -10.54 -7.37
CA VAL A 160 -1.88 -11.82 -8.06
C VAL A 160 -3.11 -12.73 -8.05
N ALA A 161 -3.85 -12.77 -6.93
CA ALA A 161 -5.07 -13.56 -6.83
C ALA A 161 -6.23 -12.99 -7.67
N VAL A 162 -6.33 -11.66 -7.86
CA VAL A 162 -7.27 -11.04 -8.80
C VAL A 162 -6.90 -11.43 -10.24
N GLU A 163 -5.63 -11.34 -10.60
CA GLU A 163 -5.12 -11.71 -11.93
C GLU A 163 -5.36 -13.19 -12.25
N GLY A 164 -5.14 -14.08 -11.28
CA GLY A 164 -5.42 -15.52 -11.39
C GLY A 164 -6.88 -15.92 -11.18
N SER A 165 -7.81 -14.97 -11.11
CA SER A 165 -9.24 -15.28 -10.90
C SER A 165 -9.94 -15.78 -12.15
N ASP A 166 -9.37 -15.56 -13.34
CA ASP A 166 -9.96 -15.90 -14.66
C ASP A 166 -11.39 -15.34 -14.84
N GLY A 167 -11.72 -14.23 -14.15
CA GLY A 167 -13.06 -13.66 -14.15
C GLY A 167 -14.09 -14.51 -13.40
N GLU A 168 -13.69 -15.49 -12.59
CA GLU A 168 -14.60 -16.26 -11.76
C GLU A 168 -15.08 -15.44 -10.57
N GLN A 169 -16.41 -15.25 -10.49
CA GLN A 169 -17.07 -14.46 -9.44
C GLN A 169 -16.68 -14.90 -8.02
N ALA A 170 -16.63 -16.21 -7.75
CA ALA A 170 -16.31 -16.74 -6.44
C ALA A 170 -14.84 -16.48 -6.05
N LYS A 171 -13.91 -16.60 -6.99
CA LYS A 171 -12.50 -16.29 -6.76
C LYS A 171 -12.32 -14.80 -6.48
N LEU A 172 -12.90 -13.92 -7.30
CA LEU A 172 -12.86 -12.47 -7.08
C LEU A 172 -13.41 -12.06 -5.71
N ALA A 173 -14.54 -12.64 -5.30
CA ALA A 173 -15.12 -12.39 -3.98
C ALA A 173 -14.20 -12.88 -2.85
N ALA A 174 -13.54 -14.03 -3.03
CA ALA A 174 -12.59 -14.56 -2.05
C ALA A 174 -11.35 -13.66 -1.87
N VAL A 175 -10.90 -12.97 -2.93
CA VAL A 175 -9.76 -12.03 -2.82
C VAL A 175 -10.08 -10.85 -1.91
N ILE A 176 -11.29 -10.31 -1.96
CA ILE A 176 -11.73 -9.22 -1.07
C ILE A 176 -11.62 -9.63 0.41
N GLU A 177 -11.82 -10.92 0.68
CA GLU A 177 -11.82 -11.51 2.01
C GLU A 177 -10.48 -12.17 2.38
N LEU A 178 -9.40 -11.94 1.61
CA LEU A 178 -8.13 -12.66 1.78
C LEU A 178 -7.62 -12.55 3.24
N PRO A 179 -7.48 -13.68 3.97
CA PRO A 179 -7.11 -13.65 5.38
C PRO A 179 -5.77 -12.98 5.65
N ALA A 180 -4.79 -13.18 4.77
CA ALA A 180 -3.46 -12.59 4.88
C ALA A 180 -3.52 -11.05 4.85
N THR A 181 -4.27 -10.47 3.91
CA THR A 181 -4.45 -9.01 3.80
C THR A 181 -5.10 -8.45 5.06
N ARG A 182 -6.18 -9.08 5.54
CA ARG A 182 -6.85 -8.66 6.79
C ARG A 182 -5.96 -8.78 8.03
N SER A 183 -5.13 -9.81 8.09
CA SER A 183 -4.21 -10.00 9.22
C SER A 183 -3.14 -8.91 9.23
N ALA A 184 -2.51 -8.65 8.09
CA ALA A 184 -1.48 -7.64 7.96
C ALA A 184 -2.03 -6.21 8.16
N GLU A 185 -3.22 -5.92 7.61
CA GLU A 185 -3.94 -4.67 7.84
C GLU A 185 -4.15 -4.41 9.33
N ARG A 186 -4.70 -5.39 10.06
CA ARG A 186 -4.92 -5.25 11.51
C ARG A 186 -3.63 -5.02 12.28
N ALA A 187 -2.54 -5.66 11.89
CA ALA A 187 -1.23 -5.47 12.51
C ALA A 187 -0.70 -4.04 12.32
N VAL A 188 -0.86 -3.46 11.12
CA VAL A 188 -0.45 -2.06 10.87
C VAL A 188 -1.38 -1.08 11.58
N VAL A 189 -2.70 -1.28 11.52
CA VAL A 189 -3.67 -0.41 12.21
C VAL A 189 -3.40 -0.39 13.72
N ALA A 190 -3.15 -1.55 14.33
CA ALA A 190 -2.82 -1.63 15.75
C ALA A 190 -1.46 -1.00 16.11
N ALA A 191 -0.55 -0.88 15.15
CA ALA A 191 0.72 -0.17 15.35
C ALA A 191 0.56 1.36 15.19
N CYS A 192 -0.54 1.80 14.60
CA CYS A 192 -0.86 3.20 14.32
C CYS A 192 -1.88 3.82 15.27
N SER A 193 -2.42 3.03 16.20
CA SER A 193 -3.32 3.43 17.28
C SER A 193 -2.57 3.52 18.61
#